data_AF-A0A8T5Y0U1-F1
#
_entry.id   AF-A0A8T5Y0U1-F1
#
_cell.length_a   1.000
_cell.length_b   1.000
_cell.length_c   1.000
_cell.angle_alpha   90.00
_cell.angle_beta   90.00
_cell.angle_gamma   90.00
#
_symmetry.space_group_name_H-M   'P 1'
#
loop_
_entity.id
_entity.type
_entity.pdbx_description
1 polymer ?
#
loop_
_entity_poly.entity_id
_entity_poly.type
_entity_poly.pdbx_seq_one_letter_code
_entity_poly.pdbx_strand_id
1 'polypeptide(L)'
;MPKMPVLKNNDDLRILLPKLADETRELSVEVMNYQITGRIPDRDNAVKEALDVVQVAIAMLDALADQGADIESLMQEHEDKLSGRGWEFKRYIEIEWEGSG
;
A
#
# COMPACT_ATOMS: atom_id res chain seq x y z
N MET A 1 8.42 16.47 3.56
CA MET A 1 7.17 15.68 3.51
C MET A 1 7.47 14.28 4.02
N PRO A 2 6.53 13.57 4.66
CA PRO A 2 6.77 12.18 5.06
C PRO A 2 7.02 11.32 3.81
N LYS A 3 8.04 10.47 3.85
CA LYS A 3 8.37 9.50 2.79
C LYS A 3 8.16 8.08 3.33
N MET A 4 7.67 7.16 2.50
CA MET A 4 7.61 5.74 2.84
C MET A 4 8.92 5.07 2.38
N PRO A 5 9.64 4.35 3.24
CA PRO A 5 10.89 3.73 2.86
C PRO A 5 10.68 2.49 1.99
N VAL A 6 11.62 2.23 1.08
CA VAL A 6 11.79 0.92 0.43
C VAL A 6 12.72 0.08 1.30
N LEU A 7 12.34 -1.16 1.61
CA LEU A 7 13.03 -2.01 2.58
C LEU A 7 13.92 -3.04 1.88
N LYS A 8 15.23 -3.01 2.16
CA LYS A 8 16.24 -3.88 1.52
C LYS A 8 16.11 -5.39 1.78
N ASN A 9 15.33 -5.81 2.78
CA ASN A 9 15.25 -7.22 3.21
C ASN A 9 13.88 -7.84 2.93
N ASN A 10 13.15 -7.32 1.93
CA ASN A 10 11.75 -7.65 1.71
C ASN A 10 11.44 -7.76 0.21
N ASP A 11 12.28 -8.47 -0.53
CA ASP A 11 12.23 -8.68 -1.98
C ASP A 11 11.63 -10.06 -2.37
N ASP A 12 11.63 -11.04 -1.46
CA ASP A 12 11.05 -12.35 -1.73
C ASP A 12 9.51 -12.32 -1.66
N LEU A 13 8.86 -12.39 -2.83
CA LEU A 13 7.40 -12.45 -2.96
C LEU A 13 6.75 -13.59 -2.15
N ARG A 14 7.48 -14.68 -1.87
CA ARG A 14 6.97 -15.80 -1.05
C ARG A 14 6.85 -15.43 0.44
N ILE A 15 7.61 -14.44 0.89
CA ILE A 15 7.55 -13.88 2.24
C ILE A 15 6.56 -12.71 2.28
N LEU A 16 6.56 -11.87 1.24
CA LEU A 16 5.67 -10.71 1.15
C LEU A 16 4.20 -11.10 1.06
N LEU A 17 3.85 -12.15 0.31
CA LEU A 17 2.46 -12.56 0.13
C LEU A 17 1.75 -12.95 1.45
N PRO A 18 2.30 -13.83 2.32
CA PRO A 18 1.68 -14.09 3.61
C PRO A 18 1.68 -12.85 4.51
N LYS A 19 2.71 -12.00 4.43
CA LYS A 19 2.75 -10.74 5.20
C LYS A 19 1.63 -9.79 4.78
N LEU A 20 1.33 -9.67 3.48
CA LEU A 20 0.20 -8.87 2.99
C LEU A 20 -1.13 -9.37 3.56
N ALA A 21 -1.30 -10.69 3.67
CA ALA A 21 -2.50 -11.29 4.27
C ALA A 21 -2.60 -10.96 5.77
N ASP A 22 -1.48 -11.00 6.49
CA ASP A 22 -1.41 -10.60 7.90
C ASP A 22 -1.78 -9.13 8.09
N GLU A 23 -1.14 -8.20 7.35
CA GLU A 23 -1.44 -6.77 7.47
C GLU A 23 -2.88 -6.44 7.08
N THR A 24 -3.41 -7.09 6.04
CA THR A 24 -4.81 -6.89 5.62
C THR A 24 -5.78 -7.36 6.70
N ARG A 25 -5.46 -8.46 7.40
CA ARG A 25 -6.26 -8.95 8.53
C ARG A 25 -6.21 -7.97 9.69
N GLU A 26 -5.03 -7.45 10.02
CA GLU A 26 -4.83 -6.49 11.12
C GLU A 26 -5.56 -5.18 10.85
N LEU A 27 -5.45 -4.64 9.63
CA LEU A 27 -6.24 -3.50 9.18
C LEU A 27 -7.74 -3.74 9.32
N SER A 28 -8.22 -4.90 8.88
CA SER A 28 -9.65 -5.23 8.96
C SER A 28 -10.14 -5.23 10.41
N VAL A 29 -9.36 -5.79 11.34
CA VAL A 29 -9.68 -5.81 12.78
C VAL A 29 -9.74 -4.39 13.35
N GLU A 30 -8.74 -3.55 13.09
CA GLU A 30 -8.70 -2.20 13.66
C GLU A 30 -9.77 -1.28 13.07
N VAL A 31 -10.10 -1.43 11.77
CA VAL A 31 -11.25 -0.73 11.17
C VAL A 31 -12.56 -1.14 11.83
N MET A 32 -12.79 -2.45 12.05
CA MET A 32 -13.98 -2.92 12.76
C MET A 32 -14.02 -2.41 14.21
N ASN A 33 -12.89 -2.45 14.92
CA ASN A 33 -12.78 -1.91 16.28
C ASN A 33 -13.20 -0.43 16.31
N TYR A 34 -12.65 0.39 15.40
CA TYR A 34 -13.04 1.80 15.31
C TYR A 34 -14.51 2.00 14.97
N GLN A 35 -15.09 1.20 14.07
CA GLN A 35 -16.53 1.27 13.74
C GLN A 35 -17.43 0.96 14.94
N ILE A 36 -17.00 0.08 15.84
CA ILE A 36 -17.75 -0.29 17.05
C ILE A 36 -17.61 0.77 18.13
N THR A 37 -16.40 1.27 18.37
CA THR A 37 -16.10 2.10 19.54
C THR A 37 -16.15 3.60 19.26
N GLY A 38 -15.88 4.01 18.02
CA GLY A 38 -15.70 5.41 17.61
C GLY A 38 -14.51 6.11 18.28
N ARG A 39 -13.60 5.39 18.95
CA ARG A 39 -12.53 6.02 19.74
C ARG A 39 -11.34 6.41 18.89
N ILE A 40 -10.72 7.54 19.24
CA ILE A 40 -9.53 8.07 18.56
C ILE A 40 -8.36 7.06 18.53
N PRO A 41 -8.01 6.37 19.62
CA PRO A 41 -6.93 5.37 19.57
C PRO A 41 -7.17 4.25 18.56
N ASP A 42 -8.41 3.78 18.44
CA ASP A 42 -8.77 2.69 17.52
C ASP A 42 -8.70 3.19 16.05
N ARG A 43 -9.09 4.45 15.79
CA ARG A 43 -8.85 5.11 14.49
C ARG A 43 -7.37 5.18 14.15
N ASP A 44 -6.55 5.62 15.11
CA ASP A 44 -5.12 5.82 14.89
C ASP A 44 -4.39 4.50 14.67
N ASN A 45 -4.85 3.40 15.29
CA ASN A 45 -4.38 2.06 14.97
C ASN A 45 -4.78 1.65 13.55
N ALA A 46 -6.03 1.85 13.14
CA ALA A 46 -6.46 1.55 11.77
C ALA A 46 -5.61 2.30 10.71
N VAL A 47 -5.17 3.53 11.01
CA VAL A 47 -4.23 4.27 10.16
C VAL A 47 -2.85 3.60 10.10
N LYS A 48 -2.32 3.10 11.22
CA LYS A 48 -1.03 2.38 11.24
C LYS A 48 -1.09 1.11 10.41
N GLU A 49 -2.10 0.27 10.64
CA GLU A 49 -2.26 -0.98 9.89
C GLU A 49 -2.47 -0.71 8.38
N ALA A 50 -3.11 0.42 8.02
CA ALA A 50 -3.23 0.82 6.62
C ALA A 50 -1.87 1.18 6.01
N LEU A 51 -0.99 1.83 6.77
CA LEU A 51 0.38 2.12 6.34
C LEU A 51 1.21 0.84 6.22
N ASP A 52 0.99 -0.15 7.09
CA ASP A 52 1.68 -1.45 7.02
C ASP A 52 1.27 -2.22 5.74
N VAL A 53 -0.02 -2.22 5.38
CA VAL A 53 -0.48 -2.75 4.08
C VAL A 53 0.18 -2.02 2.90
N VAL A 54 0.22 -0.69 2.93
CA VAL A 54 0.88 0.11 1.89
C VAL A 54 2.37 -0.22 1.81
N GLN A 55 3.05 -0.39 2.96
CA GLN A 55 4.47 -0.71 3.02
C GLN A 55 4.78 -2.07 2.37
N VAL A 56 3.93 -3.08 2.59
CA VAL A 56 4.08 -4.39 1.94
C VAL A 56 3.79 -4.28 0.45
N ALA A 57 2.78 -3.51 0.04
CA ALA A 57 2.49 -3.28 -1.38
C ALA A 57 3.65 -2.59 -2.11
N ILE A 58 4.28 -1.59 -1.48
CA ILE A 58 5.50 -0.93 -2.00
C ILE A 58 6.64 -1.94 -2.17
N ALA A 59 6.86 -2.81 -1.17
CA ALA A 59 7.91 -3.84 -1.27
C ALA A 59 7.64 -4.86 -2.38
N MET A 60 6.36 -5.20 -2.63
CA MET A 60 5.99 -6.04 -3.78
C MET A 60 6.21 -5.32 -5.12
N LEU A 61 5.91 -4.02 -5.22
CA LEU A 61 6.18 -3.23 -6.43
C LEU A 61 7.68 -3.16 -6.71
N ASP A 62 8.51 -2.97 -5.68
CA ASP A 62 9.98 -2.99 -5.77
C ASP A 62 10.49 -4.33 -6.32
N ALA A 63 10.09 -5.43 -5.67
CA ALA A 63 10.47 -6.77 -6.07
C ALA A 63 10.07 -7.13 -7.51
N LEU A 64 8.93 -6.60 -7.98
CA LEU A 64 8.46 -6.80 -9.35
C LEU A 64 9.17 -5.89 -10.35
N ALA A 65 9.50 -4.65 -9.95
CA ALA A 65 10.31 -3.74 -10.75
C ALA A 65 11.71 -4.33 -11.01
N ASP A 66 12.34 -4.91 -9.99
CA ASP A 66 13.61 -5.64 -10.11
C ASP A 66 13.54 -6.85 -11.06
N GLN A 67 12.33 -7.39 -11.27
CA GLN A 67 12.05 -8.46 -12.24
C GLN A 67 11.67 -7.94 -13.63
N GLY A 68 11.75 -6.63 -13.86
CA GLY A 68 11.52 -5.97 -15.14
C GLY A 68 10.09 -5.46 -15.37
N ALA A 69 9.26 -5.35 -14.32
CA ALA A 69 7.96 -4.72 -14.45
C ALA A 69 8.10 -3.19 -14.66
N ASP A 70 7.41 -2.67 -15.67
CA ASP A 70 7.30 -1.23 -15.91
C ASP A 70 6.21 -0.64 -15.00
N ILE A 71 6.60 -0.28 -13.78
CA ILE A 71 5.69 0.22 -12.75
C ILE A 71 5.00 1.52 -13.20
N GLU A 72 5.71 2.41 -13.88
CA GLU A 72 5.16 3.70 -14.32
C GLU A 72 4.01 3.51 -15.32
N SER A 73 4.24 2.69 -16.35
CA SER A 73 3.19 2.36 -17.32
C SER A 73 2.00 1.64 -16.66
N LEU A 74 2.26 0.68 -15.76
CA LEU A 74 1.22 -0.06 -15.04
C LEU A 74 0.39 0.82 -14.08
N MET A 75 1.00 1.86 -13.51
CA MET A 75 0.28 2.87 -12.72
C MET A 75 -0.69 3.67 -13.58
N GLN A 76 -0.26 4.10 -14.77
CA GLN A 76 -1.15 4.80 -15.72
C GLN A 76 -2.32 3.91 -16.15
N GLU A 77 -2.07 2.63 -16.49
CA GLU A 77 -3.13 1.67 -16.82
C GLU A 77 -4.11 1.47 -15.66
N HIS A 78 -3.62 1.52 -14.42
CA HIS A 78 -4.46 1.42 -13.23
C HIS A 78 -5.39 2.63 -13.08
N GLU A 79 -4.87 3.86 -13.26
CA GLU A 79 -5.68 5.08 -13.20
C GLU A 79 -6.75 5.11 -14.29
N ASP A 80 -6.41 4.72 -15.52
CA ASP A 80 -7.35 4.63 -16.64
C ASP A 80 -8.47 3.62 -16.32
N LYS A 81 -8.11 2.49 -15.72
CA LYS A 81 -9.08 1.47 -15.27
C LYS A 81 -10.00 1.98 -14.16
N LEU A 82 -9.50 2.77 -13.20
CA LEU A 82 -10.32 3.37 -12.14
C LEU A 82 -11.31 4.38 -12.74
N SER A 83 -10.81 5.25 -13.61
CA SER A 83 -11.63 6.24 -14.34
C SER A 83 -12.73 5.55 -15.16
N GLY A 84 -12.38 4.50 -15.90
CA GLY A 84 -13.32 3.71 -16.69
C GLY A 84 -14.39 2.97 -15.85
N ARG A 85 -14.16 2.79 -14.55
CA ARG A 85 -15.12 2.22 -13.59
C ARG A 85 -15.99 3.27 -12.91
N GLY A 86 -15.86 4.55 -13.28
CA GLY A 86 -16.63 5.65 -12.72
C GLY A 86 -16.14 6.14 -11.35
N TRP A 87 -14.90 5.79 -10.95
CA TRP A 87 -14.31 6.38 -9.75
C TRP A 87 -13.88 7.82 -10.04
N GLU A 88 -14.30 8.75 -9.17
CA GLU A 88 -13.87 10.16 -9.22
C GLU A 88 -12.70 10.39 -8.26
N PHE A 89 -11.63 11.02 -8.75
CA PHE A 89 -10.45 11.31 -7.94
C PHE A 89 -10.64 12.58 -7.12
N LYS A 90 -10.55 12.46 -5.80
CA LYS A 90 -10.64 13.61 -4.89
C LYS A 90 -9.32 14.36 -4.72
N ARG A 91 -8.21 13.63 -4.72
CA ARG A 91 -6.83 14.12 -4.53
C ARG A 91 -5.83 13.02 -4.84
N TYR A 92 -4.60 13.40 -5.13
CA TYR A 92 -3.46 12.49 -5.21
C TYR A 92 -2.71 12.46 -3.87
N ILE A 93 -2.09 11.32 -3.56
CA ILE A 93 -1.11 11.19 -2.49
C ILE A 93 0.21 10.95 -3.20
N GLU A 94 1.14 11.90 -3.09
CA GLU A 94 2.49 11.73 -3.62
C GLU A 94 3.30 10.88 -2.65
N ILE A 95 3.81 9.76 -3.17
CA ILE A 95 4.82 8.93 -2.52
C ILE A 95 6.05 9.02 -3.41
N GLU A 96 7.09 9.70 -2.94
CA GLU A 96 8.33 9.84 -3.72
C GLU A 96 9.09 8.50 -3.75
N TRP A 97 9.23 7.96 -4.95
CA TRP A 97 10.03 6.79 -5.30
C TRP A 97 11.26 7.27 -6.07
N GLU A 98 12.44 7.13 -5.48
CA GLU A 98 13.71 7.35 -6.19
C GLU A 98 14.24 5.97 -6.57
N GLY A 99 13.99 5.55 -7.81
CA GLY A 99 14.41 4.23 -8.30
C GLY A 99 15.93 4.05 -8.33
N SER A 100 16.37 2.79 -8.35
CA SER A 100 17.77 2.42 -8.53
C SER A 100 18.19 2.65 -9.98
N GLY A 101 19.03 3.66 -10.22
CA GLY A 101 19.82 3.76 -11.46
C GLY A 101 20.98 2.76 -11.48
#